data_AF-A0A5R8LDH9-F1
#
_entry.id   AF-A0A5R8LDH9-F1
#
_cell.length_a   1.000
_cell.length_b   1.000
_cell.length_c   1.000
_cell.angle_alpha   90.00
_cell.angle_beta   90.00
_cell.angle_gamma   90.00
#
_symmetry.space_group_name_H-M   'P 1'
#
loop_
_entity.id
_entity.type
_entity.pdbx_description
1 polymer ?
#
loop_
_entity_poly.entity_id
_entity_poly.type
_entity_poly.pdbx_seq_one_letter_code
_entity_poly.pdbx_strand_id
1 'polypeptide(L)' 'MRFDLRARHPLGPSLDHVIPASKGGTWDLWNLRPAHFGCNARRRDRAPSVPRGTRSRRWA' A
#
# COMPACT_ATOMS: atom_id res chain seq x y z
N MET A 1 -5.42 -5.64 -7.96
CA MET A 1 -5.09 -6.43 -6.75
C MET A 1 -5.73 -7.79 -6.95
N ARG A 2 -5.03 -8.89 -6.72
CA ARG A 2 -5.55 -10.24 -7.01
C ARG A 2 -5.73 -11.01 -5.70
N PHE A 3 -6.92 -11.53 -5.45
CA PHE A 3 -7.31 -12.15 -4.18
C PHE A 3 -7.08 -13.66 -4.13
N ASP A 4 -6.83 -14.28 -5.29
CA ASP A 4 -6.54 -15.70 -5.50
C ASP A 4 -5.06 -16.08 -5.30
N LEU A 5 -4.21 -15.12 -4.90
CA LEU A 5 -2.76 -15.30 -4.78
C LEU A 5 -2.37 -15.64 -3.34
N ARG A 6 -1.27 -16.41 -3.18
CA ARG A 6 -0.69 -16.72 -1.86
C ARG A 6 -0.47 -15.45 -1.01
N ALA A 7 -0.56 -15.58 0.31
CA ALA A 7 -0.57 -14.45 1.26
C ALA A 7 0.55 -13.40 1.06
N ARG A 8 1.78 -13.82 0.74
CA ARG A 8 2.94 -12.91 0.53
C ARG A 8 3.29 -12.71 -0.94
N HIS A 9 2.34 -12.93 -1.85
CA HIS A 9 2.58 -12.70 -3.28
C HIS A 9 2.74 -11.19 -3.56
N PRO A 10 3.72 -10.75 -4.38
CA PRO A 10 3.94 -9.33 -4.65
C PRO A 10 2.71 -8.55 -5.14
N LEU A 11 1.80 -9.21 -5.87
CA LEU A 11 0.53 -8.66 -6.38
C LEU A 11 -0.70 -8.98 -5.50
N GLY A 12 -0.50 -9.65 -4.37
CA GLY A 12 -1.55 -9.94 -3.39
C GLY A 12 -2.00 -8.68 -2.63
N PRO A 13 -3.17 -8.71 -1.99
CA PRO A 13 -3.69 -7.59 -1.23
C PRO A 13 -2.88 -7.32 0.04
N SER A 14 -2.79 -6.05 0.45
CA SER A 14 -2.23 -5.63 1.74
C SER A 14 -2.78 -4.27 2.15
N LEU A 15 -2.64 -3.95 3.44
CA LEU A 15 -2.95 -2.65 4.01
C LEU A 15 -1.66 -1.86 4.22
N ASP A 16 -1.58 -0.70 3.57
CA ASP A 16 -0.47 0.24 3.66
C ASP A 16 -0.84 1.40 4.59
N HIS A 17 0.03 1.72 5.54
CA HIS A 17 -0.23 2.80 6.50
C HIS A 17 0.22 4.15 5.93
N VAL A 18 -0.64 5.16 5.90
CA VAL A 18 -0.30 6.51 5.40
C VAL A 18 0.85 7.08 6.20
N ILE A 19 0.72 7.08 7.53
CA ILE A 19 1.77 7.28 8.51
C ILE A 19 2.30 5.90 8.89
N PRO A 20 3.58 5.56 8.64
CA PRO A 20 4.12 4.26 8.99
C PRO A 20 3.96 3.92 10.48
N ALA A 21 3.71 2.64 10.79
CA ALA A 21 3.58 2.18 12.18
C ALA A 21 4.82 2.51 13.04
N SER A 22 6.03 2.41 12.46
CA SER A 22 7.28 2.81 13.11
C SER A 22 7.38 4.31 13.45
N LYS A 23 6.49 5.13 12.89
CA LYS A 23 6.39 6.58 13.10
C LYS A 23 5.12 6.96 13.88
N GLY A 24 4.49 5.99 14.56
CA GLY A 24 3.28 6.21 15.35
C GLY A 24 1.97 6.15 14.56
N GLY A 25 1.98 5.61 13.34
CA GLY A 25 0.76 5.34 12.59
C GLY A 25 -0.10 4.26 13.22
N THR A 26 -1.40 4.49 13.28
CA THR A 26 -2.40 3.60 13.88
C THR A 26 -3.14 2.77 12.82
N TRP A 27 -3.92 1.78 13.26
CA TRP A 27 -4.78 0.95 12.41
C TRP A 27 -6.16 1.57 12.14
N ASP A 28 -6.31 2.87 12.38
CA ASP A 28 -7.53 3.58 12.08
C ASP A 28 -7.76 3.64 10.56
N LEU A 29 -9.01 3.55 10.12
CA LEU A 29 -9.36 3.51 8.70
C LEU A 29 -8.80 4.69 7.89
N TRP A 30 -8.71 5.88 8.49
CA TRP A 30 -8.15 7.07 7.83
C TRP A 30 -6.65 6.93 7.52
N ASN A 31 -5.94 6.09 8.28
CA ASN A 31 -4.51 5.84 8.12
C ASN A 31 -4.23 4.61 7.23
N LEU A 32 -5.24 3.88 6.78
CA LEU A 32 -5.05 2.66 5.96
C LEU A 32 -5.38 2.91 4.49
N ARG A 33 -4.58 2.31 3.60
CA ARG A 33 -4.81 2.33 2.15
C ARG A 33 -4.66 0.92 1.55
N PRO A 34 -5.48 0.57 0.53
CA PRO A 34 -5.26 -0.65 -0.21
C PRO A 34 -3.99 -0.53 -1.06
N ALA A 35 -3.05 -1.47 -0.89
CA ALA A 35 -1.84 -1.57 -1.70
C ALA A 35 -1.48 -3.03 -1.98
N HIS A 36 -0.75 -3.30 -3.07
CA HIS A 36 -0.19 -4.64 -3.25
C HIS A 36 0.87 -4.92 -2.19
N PHE A 37 1.00 -6.17 -1.74
CA PHE A 37 2.01 -6.57 -0.76
C PHE A 37 3.43 -6.15 -1.17
N GLY A 38 3.80 -6.32 -2.44
CA GLY A 38 5.11 -5.92 -2.96
C GLY A 38 5.32 -4.41 -3.02
N CYS A 39 4.27 -3.65 -3.35
CA CYS A 39 4.33 -2.19 -3.37
C CYS A 39 4.49 -1.62 -1.96
N ASN A 40 3.71 -2.14 -1.01
CA ASN A 40 3.79 -1.80 0.42
C ASN A 40 5.18 -2.15 1.00
N ALA A 41 5.65 -3.38 0.80
CA ALA A 41 6.97 -3.82 1.25
C ALA A 41 8.12 -2.99 0.65
N ARG A 42 7.98 -2.56 -0.61
CA ARG A 42 8.96 -1.68 -1.26
C ARG A 42 8.88 -0.26 -0.69
N ARG A 43 7.70 0.26 -0.36
CA ARG A 43 7.54 1.61 0.23
C ARG A 43 8.29 1.74 1.57
N ARG A 44 8.16 0.74 2.45
CA ARG A 44 8.71 0.76 3.82
C ARG A 44 8.17 1.96 4.62
N ASP A 45 9.00 2.61 5.42
CA ASP A 45 8.68 3.76 6.27
C ASP A 45 8.73 5.10 5.52
N ARG A 46 8.81 5.08 4.19
CA ARG A 46 8.89 6.29 3.37
C ARG A 46 7.52 6.93 3.20
N ALA A 47 7.49 8.25 3.13
CA ALA A 47 6.29 8.99 2.75
C ALA A 47 5.84 8.55 1.34
N PRO A 48 4.53 8.59 1.03
CA PRO A 48 4.05 8.30 -0.32
C PRO A 48 4.75 9.25 -1.31
N SER A 49 5.54 8.70 -2.24
CA SER A 49 6.27 9.51 -3.23
C SER A 49 5.36 10.03 -4.36
N VAL A 50 4.14 9.50 -4.43
CA VAL A 50 3.18 9.84 -5.49
C VAL A 50 2.05 10.67 -4.89
N PRO A 51 1.70 11.82 -5.49
CA PRO A 51 0.52 12.59 -5.10
C PRO A 51 -0.74 11.73 -5.10
N ARG A 52 -1.66 12.00 -4.17
CA ARG A 52 -3.00 11.37 -4.17
C ARG A 52 -3.66 11.65 -5.52
N GLY A 53 -4.17 10.60 -6.17
CA GLY A 53 -4.92 10.71 -7.44
C GLY A 53 -4.12 10.42 -8.71
N THR A 54 -2.80 10.25 -8.65
CA THR A 54 -2.03 9.81 -9.83
C THR A 54 -2.31 8.33 -10.09
N ARG A 55 -3.26 8.04 -10.99
CA ARG A 55 -3.48 6.69 -11.51
C ARG A 55 -2.20 6.22 -12.21
N SER A 56 -1.88 4.92 -12.13
CA SER A 56 -0.88 4.37 -13.04
C SER A 56 -1.36 4.66 -14.46
N ARG A 57 -0.49 5.24 -15.32
CA ARG A 57 -0.78 5.65 -16.71
C ARG A 57 -1.22 4.51 -17.66
N ARG A 58 -1.61 3.35 -17.12
CA ARG A 58 -1.96 2.11 -17.82
C ARG A 58 -3.31 1.61 -17.34
N TRP A 59 -4.34 2.39 -17.60
CA TRP A 59 -5.73 1.94 -17.64
C TRP A 59 -6.21 2.10 -19.09
N ALA A 60 -5.47 1.49 -20.02
CA ALA A 60 -5.89 1.23 -21.38
C ALA A 60 -6.22 -0.25 -21.48
#